data_AF-H9X485-F1
#
_entry.id   AF-H9X485-F1
#
_cell.length_a   1.000
_cell.length_b   1.000
_cell.length_c   1.000
_cell.angle_alpha   90.00
_cell.angle_beta   90.00
_cell.angle_gamma   90.00
#
_symmetry.space_group_name_H-M   'P 1'
#
loop_
_entity.id
_entity.type
_entity.pdbx_description
1 polymer ?
#
loop_
_entity_poly.entity_id
_entity_poly.type
_entity_poly.pdbx_seq_one_letter_code
_entity_poly.pdbx_strand_id
1 'polypeptide(L)'
;NIDNLEAWGGLMGPNYDYYERGNLDIFSGRGPCLESPPCKVVLASDGTGSQHGWYCNYVEVTYTGPHISCNQSLFTVEQWLATDTSPYELTAVRDQCSYDQYHPFS
;
A
#
# COMPACT_ATOMS: atom_id res chain seq x y z
N ASN A 1 8.20 8.46 -3.47
CA ASN A 1 6.82 8.27 -3.96
C ASN A 1 6.82 7.13 -4.96
N ILE A 2 5.79 6.29 -4.98
CA ILE A 2 5.60 5.25 -6.00
C ILE A 2 4.29 5.61 -6.71
N ASP A 3 4.38 6.06 -7.96
CA ASP A 3 3.23 6.66 -8.65
C ASP A 3 2.33 5.61 -9.32
N ASN A 4 2.88 4.46 -9.72
CA ASN A 4 2.13 3.35 -10.30
C ASN A 4 2.73 2.03 -9.79
N LEU A 5 1.98 1.26 -9.00
CA LEU A 5 2.48 0.05 -8.35
C LEU A 5 2.75 -1.08 -9.34
N GLU A 6 1.87 -1.27 -10.34
CA GLU A 6 2.05 -2.29 -11.38
C GLU A 6 3.33 -2.04 -12.17
N ALA A 7 3.53 -0.82 -12.67
CA ALA A 7 4.71 -0.43 -13.43
C ALA A 7 5.99 -0.41 -12.58
N TRP A 8 5.87 -0.11 -11.27
CA TRP A 8 7.01 -0.12 -10.35
C TRP A 8 7.53 -1.54 -10.10
N GLY A 9 6.65 -2.54 -10.04
CA GLY A 9 7.07 -3.88 -9.68
C GLY A 9 5.97 -4.93 -9.54
N GLY A 10 4.93 -4.89 -10.37
CA GLY A 10 3.87 -5.91 -10.35
C GLY A 10 4.41 -7.33 -10.55
N LEU A 11 4.02 -8.25 -9.67
CA LEU A 11 4.50 -9.64 -9.66
C LEU A 11 3.44 -10.68 -10.08
N MET A 12 2.26 -10.25 -10.51
CA MET A 12 1.14 -11.15 -10.80
C MET A 12 1.20 -11.76 -12.21
N GLY A 13 2.18 -11.36 -13.03
CA GLY A 13 2.39 -11.86 -14.38
C GLY A 13 1.68 -11.06 -15.48
N PRO A 14 1.92 -11.39 -16.75
CA PRO A 14 1.36 -10.66 -17.88
C PRO A 14 -0.16 -10.87 -18.01
N ASN A 15 -0.88 -9.81 -18.36
CA ASN A 15 -2.35 -9.77 -18.51
C ASN A 15 -3.14 -10.02 -17.21
N TYR A 16 -2.49 -9.93 -16.05
CA TYR A 16 -3.20 -9.94 -14.78
C TYR A 16 -3.94 -8.63 -14.59
N ASP A 17 -5.18 -8.71 -14.11
CA ASP A 17 -6.02 -7.54 -13.81
C ASP A 17 -5.88 -7.19 -12.32
N TYR A 18 -5.14 -6.12 -12.04
CA TYR A 18 -4.85 -5.67 -10.68
C TYR A 18 -6.07 -4.96 -10.06
N TYR A 19 -6.11 -4.94 -8.73
CA TYR A 19 -7.11 -4.21 -7.92
C TYR A 19 -8.53 -4.76 -8.01
N GLU A 20 -8.69 -5.96 -8.56
CA GLU A 20 -9.97 -6.65 -8.64
C GLU A 20 -10.43 -7.23 -7.30
N ARG A 21 -11.76 -7.37 -7.15
CA ARG A 21 -12.37 -7.77 -5.89
C ARG A 21 -11.85 -9.13 -5.41
N GLY A 22 -11.32 -9.14 -4.19
CA GLY A 22 -10.87 -10.37 -3.52
C GLY A 22 -9.46 -10.81 -3.92
N ASN A 23 -8.79 -10.05 -4.80
CA ASN A 23 -7.40 -10.31 -5.15
C ASN A 23 -6.45 -9.78 -4.08
N LEU A 24 -5.36 -10.53 -3.88
CA LEU A 24 -4.16 -10.04 -3.20
C LEU A 24 -3.13 -9.72 -4.28
N ASP A 25 -2.86 -8.43 -4.46
CA ASP A 25 -1.90 -7.94 -5.43
C ASP A 25 -0.53 -7.76 -4.78
N ILE A 26 0.50 -8.33 -5.41
CA ILE A 26 1.86 -8.31 -4.88
C ILE A 26 2.73 -7.45 -5.80
N PHE A 27 3.42 -6.49 -5.20
CA PHE A 27 4.36 -5.60 -5.86
C PHE A 27 5.72 -5.67 -5.16
N SER A 28 6.81 -5.61 -5.92
CA SER A 28 8.17 -5.55 -5.38
C SER A 28 9.07 -4.73 -6.27
N GLY A 29 9.78 -3.77 -5.67
CA GLY A 29 10.70 -2.91 -6.40
C GLY A 29 11.76 -2.32 -5.47
N ARG A 30 12.72 -1.63 -6.08
CA ARG A 30 13.74 -0.87 -5.35
C ARG A 30 13.30 0.59 -5.22
N GLY A 31 13.62 1.20 -4.09
CA GLY A 31 13.40 2.61 -3.82
C GLY A 31 14.51 3.19 -2.94
N PRO A 32 14.47 4.49 -2.65
CA PRO A 32 15.35 5.11 -1.67
C PRO A 32 15.27 4.41 -0.31
N CYS A 33 16.39 4.36 0.42
CA CYS A 33 16.40 3.81 1.77
C CYS A 33 15.51 4.65 2.71
N LEU A 34 14.69 3.97 3.50
CA LEU A 34 13.98 4.58 4.62
C LEU A 34 14.91 4.60 5.83
N GLU A 35 14.84 5.66 6.65
CA GLU A 35 15.64 5.79 7.88
C GLU A 35 15.15 4.84 8.99
N SER A 36 13.89 4.42 8.91
CA SER A 36 13.21 3.56 9.88
C SER A 36 12.23 2.64 9.15
N PRO A 37 11.65 1.63 9.85
CA PRO A 37 10.46 0.98 9.36
C PRO A 37 9.39 1.96 8.85
N PRO A 38 8.70 1.64 7.73
CA PRO A 38 7.58 2.43 7.28
C PRO A 38 6.49 2.31 8.33
N CYS A 39 6.22 3.42 9.00
CA CYS A 39 5.16 3.53 10.00
C CYS A 39 3.96 4.32 9.47
N LYS A 40 4.01 4.75 8.20
CA LYS A 40 2.95 5.53 7.55
C LYS A 40 2.81 5.14 6.10
N VAL A 41 1.57 4.95 5.65
CA VAL A 41 1.23 4.76 4.24
C VAL A 41 0.17 5.79 3.81
N VAL A 42 0.37 6.35 2.62
CA VAL A 42 -0.64 7.12 1.89
C VAL A 42 -0.97 6.31 0.65
N LEU A 43 -2.17 5.73 0.65
CA LEU A 43 -2.67 4.98 -0.49
C LEU A 43 -3.57 5.89 -1.30
N ALA A 44 -3.30 6.04 -2.60
CA ALA A 44 -4.05 6.93 -3.48
C ALA A 44 -4.46 6.20 -4.76
N SER A 45 -5.65 6.53 -5.25
CA SER A 45 -6.15 6.17 -6.57
C SER A 45 -6.27 7.44 -7.40
N ASP A 46 -6.02 7.35 -8.70
CA ASP A 46 -6.26 8.47 -9.63
C ASP A 46 -7.75 8.61 -10.01
N GLY A 47 -8.59 7.64 -9.62
CA GLY A 47 -10.02 7.64 -9.89
C GLY A 47 -10.37 7.50 -11.37
N THR A 48 -9.45 7.02 -12.20
CA THR A 48 -9.66 6.88 -13.64
C THR A 48 -10.25 5.52 -14.00
N GLY A 49 -10.91 5.44 -15.16
CA GLY A 49 -11.54 4.21 -15.65
C GLY A 49 -13.00 4.01 -15.20
N SER A 50 -13.67 3.05 -15.81
CA SER A 50 -15.03 2.66 -15.43
C SER A 50 -14.98 1.78 -14.17
N GLN A 51 -15.86 2.03 -13.20
CA GLN A 51 -15.89 1.27 -11.93
C GLN A 51 -14.55 1.33 -11.18
N HIS A 52 -13.93 2.51 -11.16
CA HIS A 52 -12.62 2.78 -10.53
C HIS A 52 -12.58 2.63 -9.00
N GLY A 53 -13.71 2.22 -8.39
CA GLY A 53 -13.83 2.11 -6.95
C GLY A 53 -13.11 0.86 -6.42
N TRP A 54 -12.13 1.06 -5.55
CA TRP A 54 -11.36 -0.03 -4.97
C TRP A 54 -11.51 -0.06 -3.44
N TYR A 55 -12.04 -1.17 -2.91
CA TYR A 55 -12.07 -1.39 -1.46
C TYR A 55 -10.80 -2.10 -1.01
N CYS A 56 -9.90 -1.35 -0.38
CA CYS A 56 -8.67 -1.91 0.14
C CYS A 56 -8.89 -2.37 1.60
N ASN A 57 -8.62 -3.66 1.86
CA ASN A 57 -8.74 -4.23 3.21
C ASN A 57 -7.49 -3.86 4.04
N TYR A 58 -6.31 -4.14 3.51
CA TYR A 58 -5.04 -3.84 4.15
C TYR A 58 -3.94 -3.62 3.11
N VAL A 59 -2.88 -2.94 3.54
CA VAL A 59 -1.58 -2.90 2.85
C VAL A 59 -0.55 -3.48 3.80
N GLU A 60 0.21 -4.45 3.33
CA GLU A 60 1.33 -5.03 4.06
C GLU A 60 2.63 -4.64 3.37
N VAL A 61 3.53 -3.99 4.09
CA VAL A 61 4.81 -3.51 3.55
C VAL A 61 5.93 -4.30 4.19
N THR A 62 6.63 -5.09 3.39
CA THR A 62 7.91 -5.68 3.77
C THR A 62 9.03 -4.81 3.19
N TYR A 63 9.96 -4.37 4.02
CA TYR A 63 11.12 -3.60 3.57
C TYR A 63 12.42 -4.18 4.14
N THR A 64 13.49 -4.06 3.36
CA THR A 64 14.83 -4.51 3.70
C THR A 64 15.87 -3.74 2.89
N GLY A 65 17.14 -3.85 3.28
CA GLY A 65 18.25 -3.22 2.57
C GLY A 65 19.59 -3.83 2.97
N PRO A 66 20.69 -3.44 2.32
CA PRO A 66 22.02 -3.88 2.72
C PRO A 66 22.26 -3.55 4.20
N HIS A 67 22.58 -4.58 4.99
CA HIS A 67 22.80 -4.46 6.44
C HIS A 67 21.58 -4.00 7.26
N ILE A 68 20.37 -4.06 6.70
CA ILE A 68 19.12 -3.73 7.38
C ILE A 68 18.28 -5.00 7.49
N SER A 69 17.90 -5.36 8.73
CA SER A 69 16.99 -6.49 8.97
C SER A 69 15.67 -6.29 8.22
N CYS A 70 15.13 -7.39 7.71
CA CYS A 70 13.79 -7.41 7.14
C CYS A 70 12.78 -7.04 8.23
N ASN A 71 11.86 -6.14 7.91
CA ASN A 71 10.79 -5.73 8.79
C ASN A 71 9.50 -5.61 7.97
N GLN A 72 8.38 -5.77 8.65
CA GLN A 72 7.06 -5.89 8.06
C GLN A 72 6.09 -4.99 8.84
N SER A 73 5.27 -4.23 8.12
CA SER A 73 4.29 -3.34 8.71
C SER A 73 2.93 -3.61 8.07
N LEU A 74 1.91 -3.83 8.90
CA LEU A 74 0.54 -4.05 8.45
C LEU A 74 -0.31 -2.81 8.71
N PHE A 75 -0.85 -2.26 7.64
CA PHE A 75 -1.77 -1.13 7.66
C PHE A 75 -3.17 -1.62 7.33
N THR A 76 -4.04 -1.72 8.33
CA THR A 76 -5.48 -1.95 8.10
C THR A 76 -6.08 -0.71 7.45
N VAL A 77 -6.62 -0.87 6.24
CA VAL A 77 -7.21 0.22 5.46
C VAL A 77 -8.73 0.21 5.63
N GLU A 78 -9.43 -0.87 5.28
CA GLU A 78 -10.89 -0.98 5.37
C GLU A 78 -11.64 0.25 4.81
N GLN A 79 -11.23 0.72 3.63
CA GLN A 79 -11.74 1.95 3.04
C GLN A 79 -11.91 1.81 1.53
N TRP A 80 -13.01 2.37 1.01
CA TRP A 80 -13.19 2.60 -0.42
C TRP A 80 -12.32 3.78 -0.87
N LEU A 81 -11.51 3.56 -1.91
CA LEU A 81 -10.88 4.61 -2.71
C LEU A 81 -11.76 4.84 -3.94
N ALA A 82 -12.80 5.67 -3.79
CA ALA A 82 -13.83 5.87 -4.80
C ALA A 82 -14.50 7.24 -4.63
N THR A 83 -15.12 7.76 -5.70
CA THR A 83 -15.89 9.02 -5.68
C THR A 83 -17.39 8.78 -5.69
N ASP A 84 -17.85 7.56 -5.93
CA ASP A 84 -19.26 7.17 -6.01
C ASP A 84 -19.74 6.37 -4.79
N THR A 85 -18.82 6.03 -3.88
CA THR A 85 -19.08 5.24 -2.68
C THR A 85 -18.42 5.89 -1.47
N SER A 86 -19.14 5.97 -0.34
CA SER A 86 -18.61 6.50 0.93
C SER A 86 -17.27 5.83 1.31
N PRO A 87 -16.24 6.57 1.72
CA PRO A 87 -16.25 7.98 2.14
C PRO A 87 -16.15 9.02 1.01
N TYR A 88 -16.23 8.63 -0.27
CA TYR A 88 -16.07 9.52 -1.43
C TYR A 88 -14.65 10.13 -1.52
N GLU A 89 -13.66 9.40 -1.02
CA GLU A 89 -12.25 9.80 -1.05
C GLU A 89 -11.45 8.87 -1.95
N LEU A 90 -10.50 9.42 -2.70
CA LEU A 90 -9.53 8.65 -3.50
C LEU A 90 -8.20 8.45 -2.75
N THR A 91 -8.17 8.71 -1.45
CA THR A 91 -6.96 8.61 -0.64
C THR A 91 -7.29 8.03 0.73
N ALA A 92 -6.42 7.14 1.22
CA ALA A 92 -6.46 6.62 2.58
C ALA A 92 -5.09 6.83 3.23
N VAL A 93 -5.06 7.43 4.43
CA VAL A 93 -3.84 7.64 5.20
C VAL A 93 -3.86 6.76 6.44
N ARG A 94 -2.83 5.95 6.65
CA ARG A 94 -2.62 5.22 7.91
C ARG A 94 -1.29 5.64 8.49
N ASP A 95 -1.32 6.16 9.71
CA ASP A 95 -0.16 6.70 10.42
C ASP A 95 -0.05 6.02 11.78
N GLN A 96 0.91 5.11 11.88
CA GLN A 96 1.23 4.28 13.06
C GLN A 96 2.55 4.73 13.70
N CYS A 97 3.15 5.85 13.27
CA CYS A 97 4.47 6.28 13.71
C CYS A 97 4.58 6.54 15.21
N SER A 98 3.48 6.94 15.88
CA SER A 98 3.46 7.04 17.34
C SER A 98 3.37 5.69 18.03
N TYR A 99 2.78 4.67 17.41
CA TYR A 99 2.65 3.33 17.99
C TYR A 99 3.98 2.57 17.94
N ASP A 100 4.67 2.64 16.80
CA ASP A 100 6.00 2.04 16.62
C ASP A 100 7.06 2.64 17.56
N GLN A 101 6.91 3.91 17.96
CA GLN A 101 7.77 4.54 18.96
C GLN A 101 7.65 3.91 20.36
N TYR A 102 6.50 3.31 20.71
CA TYR A 102 6.29 2.65 22.01
C TYR A 102 6.43 1.12 21.95
N HIS A 103 6.37 0.51 20.76
CA HIS A 103 6.54 -0.94 20.57
C HIS A 103 7.46 -1.28 19.39
N PRO A 104 8.78 -1.03 19.50
CA PRO A 104 9.74 -1.18 18.39
C PRO A 104 10.06 -2.64 17.97
N PHE A 105 9.30 -3.63 18.46
CA PHE A 105 9.58 -5.07 18.26
C PHE A 105 8.34 -5.94 17.99
N SER A 106 7.19 -5.37 17.62
CA SER A 106 6.02 -6.16 17.18
C SER A 106 6.09 -6.50 15.71
#